data_AF-A0A0A7V1D1-F1
#
_entry.id   AF-A0A0A7V1D1-F1
#
_cell.length_a   1.000
_cell.length_b   1.000
_cell.length_c   1.000
_cell.angle_alpha   90.00
_cell.angle_beta   90.00
_cell.angle_gamma   90.00
#
_symmetry.space_group_name_H-M   'P 1'
#
loop_
_entity.id
_entity.type
_entity.pdbx_description
1 polymer ?
#
loop_
_entity_poly.entity_id
_entity_poly.type
_entity_poly.pdbx_seq_one_letter_code
_entity_poly.pdbx_strand_id
1 'polypeptide(L)'
;MKIIIGILLVFFVTFSIGTAFGHGAGIEASPLIFTNDREVKVTVELLPADFYKSDQKMIKIDAYDHTNRETITNASFKVQIFNDNQLLLDEWFYTQDGNLILEVDPDVIVTNRNTIEISGEKNSFGLWEKTDTTPLIVTGPIFDEGGIYTFKINLDAQDEVGIISDVEFEVQVSVTNVKYYQEKVGEKDAEFRVKSYYDKVSNFEYDSKENVAKISFPFDFSETNISHTNVIHTEIMFAKNTLEFLSPNYSGTGNGIELFKSSIFIDDYSEEDNRIVHFVLLPDHVRHIKNQMKKMGEEMPNSIDLVLNKGKEIEFPLRTLTLSEEYQVDLSWDPKVIVPGEKVKFIYTFRDTTDLGPIRDSDYTFTILQDGKTIFSEDRFAKIGADFTDFTFTEEQTGLTIARFSNISGSGQQTEFAFVVGGQTETKTSSVPEWVKNNAGWWADGQIPDSAFIDGIEYLIKDGIIVVSNAKQSESQAQGIPEWIKNNAEWWADGRIPDSAFIDGIEYLIKDGIIKIS
;
A
#
# COMPACT_ATOMS: atom_id res chain seq x y z
N MET A 1 -63.99 -16.82 -19.02
CA MET A 1 -62.91 -17.50 -18.27
C MET A 1 -61.80 -17.86 -19.26
N LYS A 2 -60.83 -16.97 -19.43
CA LYS A 2 -59.60 -17.20 -20.20
C LYS A 2 -58.48 -16.53 -19.42
N ILE A 3 -57.58 -17.36 -18.90
CA ILE A 3 -56.45 -16.98 -18.06
C ILE A 3 -55.40 -16.36 -18.97
N ILE A 4 -55.06 -15.10 -18.72
CA ILE A 4 -53.90 -14.44 -19.33
C ILE A 4 -52.70 -14.82 -18.46
N ILE A 5 -51.87 -15.72 -18.96
CA ILE A 5 -50.56 -16.04 -18.39
C ILE A 5 -49.61 -14.95 -18.88
N GLY A 6 -49.32 -13.98 -18.02
CA GLY A 6 -48.24 -13.02 -18.23
C GLY A 6 -46.91 -13.72 -18.03
N ILE A 7 -46.14 -13.88 -19.10
CA ILE A 7 -44.74 -14.30 -19.04
C ILE A 7 -43.95 -13.11 -18.45
N LEU A 8 -43.52 -13.27 -17.20
CA LEU A 8 -42.57 -12.38 -16.55
C LEU A 8 -41.21 -12.61 -17.22
N LEU A 9 -40.85 -11.72 -18.15
CA LEU A 9 -39.54 -11.72 -18.79
C LEU A 9 -38.54 -11.18 -17.76
N VAL A 10 -37.94 -12.09 -17.00
CA VAL A 10 -36.84 -11.76 -16.08
C VAL A 10 -35.63 -11.40 -16.92
N PHE A 11 -35.37 -10.10 -17.02
CA PHE A 11 -34.14 -9.55 -17.58
C PHE A 11 -33.01 -9.85 -16.58
N PHE A 12 -32.32 -10.97 -16.75
CA PHE A 12 -31.06 -11.23 -16.05
C PHE A 12 -29.98 -10.34 -16.66
N VAL A 13 -29.73 -9.21 -16.01
CA VAL A 13 -28.51 -8.40 -16.22
C VAL A 13 -27.54 -8.81 -15.11
N THR A 14 -26.60 -9.68 -15.48
CA THR A 14 -25.46 -10.12 -14.67
C THR A 14 -24.43 -10.67 -15.66
N PHE A 15 -23.17 -10.26 -15.76
CA PHE A 15 -22.31 -9.30 -15.08
C PHE A 15 -21.39 -8.69 -16.15
N SER A 16 -20.87 -7.50 -15.91
CA SER A 16 -19.77 -6.91 -16.65
C SER A 16 -18.56 -7.86 -16.62
N ILE A 17 -18.24 -8.53 -17.72
CA ILE A 17 -16.93 -9.17 -17.91
C ILE A 17 -16.04 -8.09 -18.51
N GLY A 18 -15.25 -7.47 -17.66
CA GLY A 18 -14.25 -6.50 -18.06
C GLY A 18 -13.23 -6.38 -16.96
N THR A 19 -12.18 -7.20 -17.03
CA THR A 19 -10.89 -6.90 -16.44
C THR A 19 -9.83 -7.65 -17.26
N ALA A 20 -9.13 -6.91 -18.13
CA ALA A 20 -7.73 -7.22 -18.33
C ALA A 20 -7.10 -7.04 -16.95
N PHE A 21 -6.63 -8.12 -16.35
CA PHE A 21 -5.86 -8.03 -15.11
C PHE A 21 -4.51 -7.43 -15.49
N GLY A 22 -4.09 -6.43 -14.72
CA GLY A 22 -2.79 -5.80 -14.84
C GLY A 22 -1.83 -6.18 -13.72
N HIS A 23 -0.58 -5.78 -13.85
CA HIS A 23 0.53 -6.17 -12.97
C HIS A 23 0.27 -5.71 -11.53
N GLY A 24 0.78 -6.47 -10.55
CA GLY A 24 0.85 -6.05 -9.14
C GLY A 24 0.10 -6.91 -8.10
N ALA A 25 -0.54 -8.02 -8.49
CA ALA A 25 -1.32 -8.86 -7.57
C ALA A 25 -0.92 -10.36 -7.56
N GLY A 26 0.19 -10.72 -8.19
CA GLY A 26 0.63 -12.13 -8.30
C GLY A 26 -0.22 -12.98 -9.25
N ILE A 27 -1.23 -12.40 -9.91
CA ILE A 27 -2.03 -13.04 -10.96
C ILE A 27 -2.10 -12.15 -12.18
N GLU A 28 -1.86 -12.72 -13.35
CA GLU A 28 -1.81 -11.99 -14.60
C GLU A 28 -2.27 -12.87 -15.77
N ALA A 29 -2.83 -12.25 -16.79
CA ALA A 29 -3.47 -13.00 -17.86
C ALA A 29 -3.28 -12.35 -19.22
N SER A 30 -2.98 -13.19 -20.21
CA SER A 30 -2.62 -12.77 -21.56
C SER A 30 -3.74 -11.95 -22.24
N PRO A 31 -3.40 -11.19 -23.30
CA PRO A 31 -4.39 -10.78 -24.29
C PRO A 31 -5.16 -11.99 -24.86
N LEU A 32 -6.35 -11.72 -25.38
CA LEU A 32 -7.11 -12.72 -26.13
C LEU A 32 -6.45 -12.97 -27.49
N ILE A 33 -6.25 -14.24 -27.82
CA ILE A 33 -5.75 -14.67 -29.12
C ILE A 33 -6.86 -15.42 -29.84
N PHE A 34 -7.17 -14.97 -31.07
CA PHE A 34 -8.12 -15.66 -31.93
C PHE A 34 -7.40 -16.74 -32.75
N THR A 35 -7.80 -17.99 -32.60
CA THR A 35 -7.21 -19.15 -33.27
C THR A 35 -8.28 -20.20 -33.55
N ASN A 36 -8.36 -20.71 -34.78
CA ASN A 36 -9.32 -21.76 -35.17
C ASN A 36 -10.77 -21.50 -34.70
N ASP A 37 -11.27 -20.27 -34.87
CA ASP A 37 -12.61 -19.83 -34.41
C ASP A 37 -12.82 -19.79 -32.88
N ARG A 38 -11.74 -19.87 -32.11
CA ARG A 38 -11.72 -19.81 -30.64
C ARG A 38 -11.02 -18.53 -30.18
N GLU A 39 -11.53 -17.93 -29.10
CA GLU A 39 -10.88 -16.83 -28.40
C GLU A 39 -10.19 -17.38 -27.15
N VAL A 40 -8.88 -17.58 -27.22
CA VAL A 40 -8.11 -18.26 -26.17
C VAL A 40 -7.32 -17.25 -25.34
N LYS A 41 -7.25 -17.51 -24.04
CA LYS A 41 -6.45 -16.75 -23.08
C LYS A 41 -5.73 -17.67 -22.11
N VAL A 42 -4.53 -17.29 -21.69
CA VAL A 42 -3.77 -17.98 -20.64
C VAL A 42 -3.64 -17.08 -19.42
N THR A 43 -3.83 -17.64 -18.24
CA THR A 43 -3.64 -16.97 -16.96
C THR A 43 -2.47 -17.62 -16.23
N VAL A 44 -1.60 -16.82 -15.63
CA VAL A 44 -0.53 -17.25 -14.73
C VAL A 44 -0.79 -16.66 -13.35
N GLU A 45 -0.80 -17.50 -12.34
CA GLU A 45 -1.03 -17.13 -10.94
C GLU A 45 0.09 -17.69 -10.07
N LEU A 46 0.64 -16.84 -9.21
CA LEU A 46 1.64 -17.17 -8.20
C LEU A 46 0.95 -17.22 -6.84
N LEU A 47 0.98 -18.39 -6.21
CA LEU A 47 0.30 -18.67 -4.94
C LEU A 47 1.29 -19.00 -3.83
N PRO A 48 1.07 -18.50 -2.61
CA PRO A 48 0.07 -17.50 -2.23
C PRO A 48 0.45 -16.10 -2.72
N ALA A 49 -0.45 -15.12 -2.54
CA ALA A 49 -0.22 -13.73 -2.97
C ALA A 49 1.09 -13.12 -2.40
N ASP A 50 1.47 -13.43 -1.15
CA ASP A 50 2.81 -13.11 -0.61
C ASP A 50 3.82 -14.21 -0.99
N PHE A 51 3.99 -14.38 -2.30
CA PHE A 51 4.73 -15.48 -2.91
C PHE A 51 6.20 -15.52 -2.44
N TYR A 52 6.79 -14.36 -2.16
CA TYR A 52 8.19 -14.25 -1.75
C TYR A 52 8.46 -14.91 -0.39
N LYS A 53 7.57 -14.71 0.61
CA LYS A 53 7.74 -15.17 1.99
C LYS A 53 7.16 -16.56 2.29
N SER A 54 6.48 -17.18 1.33
CA SER A 54 5.80 -18.45 1.56
C SER A 54 6.73 -19.64 1.50
N ASP A 55 6.55 -20.59 2.42
CA ASP A 55 7.18 -21.93 2.36
C ASP A 55 6.43 -22.88 1.40
N GLN A 56 5.27 -22.46 0.86
CA GLN A 56 4.41 -23.26 -0.01
C GLN A 56 4.08 -22.48 -1.28
N LYS A 57 5.08 -22.35 -2.15
CA LYS A 57 4.97 -21.60 -3.40
C LYS A 57 4.41 -22.50 -4.50
N MET A 58 3.45 -22.00 -5.27
CA MET A 58 2.89 -22.68 -6.43
C MET A 58 2.74 -21.72 -7.60
N ILE A 59 3.09 -22.18 -8.80
CA ILE A 59 2.71 -21.54 -10.06
C ILE A 59 1.50 -22.28 -10.59
N LYS A 60 0.43 -21.56 -10.91
CA LYS A 60 -0.73 -22.08 -11.61
C LYS A 60 -0.84 -21.43 -12.99
N ILE A 61 -1.00 -22.26 -14.02
CA ILE A 61 -1.19 -21.82 -15.40
C ILE A 61 -2.45 -22.47 -15.94
N ASP A 62 -3.40 -21.65 -16.37
CA ASP A 62 -4.68 -22.10 -16.90
C ASP A 62 -4.88 -21.57 -18.33
N ALA A 63 -5.34 -22.43 -19.24
CA ALA A 63 -5.80 -22.03 -20.57
C ALA A 63 -7.33 -22.05 -20.63
N TYR A 64 -7.93 -20.95 -21.08
CA TYR A 64 -9.38 -20.76 -21.10
C TYR A 64 -9.87 -20.32 -22.47
N ASP A 65 -10.97 -20.90 -22.93
CA ASP A 65 -11.64 -20.55 -24.16
C ASP A 65 -12.85 -19.65 -23.87
N HIS A 66 -12.76 -18.40 -24.29
CA HIS A 66 -13.81 -17.39 -24.13
C HIS A 66 -15.00 -17.59 -25.07
N THR A 67 -14.83 -18.33 -26.18
CA THR A 67 -15.91 -18.60 -27.14
C THR A 67 -16.99 -19.48 -26.52
N ASN A 68 -16.58 -20.59 -25.88
CA ASN A 68 -17.48 -21.52 -25.20
C ASN A 68 -17.55 -21.33 -23.68
N ARG A 69 -16.65 -20.52 -23.11
CA ARG A 69 -16.54 -20.23 -21.67
C ARG A 69 -16.10 -21.42 -20.83
N GLU A 70 -15.21 -22.26 -21.36
CA GLU A 70 -14.70 -23.46 -20.69
C GLU A 70 -13.16 -23.50 -20.64
N THR A 71 -12.63 -24.25 -19.68
CA THR A 71 -11.19 -24.55 -19.61
C THR A 71 -10.78 -25.46 -20.76
N ILE A 72 -9.62 -25.19 -21.35
CA ILE A 72 -9.06 -26.00 -22.43
C ILE A 72 -8.41 -27.24 -21.82
N THR A 73 -8.94 -28.42 -22.14
CA THR A 73 -8.48 -29.71 -21.61
C THR A 73 -7.50 -30.41 -22.55
N ASN A 74 -6.81 -31.44 -22.04
CA ASN A 74 -5.75 -32.17 -22.75
C ASN A 74 -4.70 -31.22 -23.36
N ALA A 75 -4.20 -30.31 -22.53
CA ALA A 75 -3.32 -29.23 -22.93
C ALA A 75 -1.85 -29.59 -22.66
N SER A 76 -1.00 -29.31 -23.63
CA SER A 76 0.45 -29.32 -23.51
C SER A 76 0.95 -27.88 -23.49
N PHE A 77 1.70 -27.53 -22.45
CA PHE A 77 2.27 -26.21 -22.25
C PHE A 77 3.78 -26.30 -22.37
N LYS A 78 4.37 -25.61 -23.35
CA LYS A 78 5.79 -25.27 -23.30
C LYS A 78 5.92 -24.01 -22.47
N VAL A 79 6.51 -24.11 -21.28
CA VAL A 79 6.63 -22.97 -20.37
C VAL A 79 8.09 -22.54 -20.34
N GLN A 80 8.33 -21.31 -20.79
CA GLN A 80 9.60 -20.64 -20.62
C GLN A 80 9.45 -19.51 -19.61
N ILE A 81 10.29 -19.49 -18.57
CA ILE A 81 10.26 -18.47 -17.52
C ILE A 81 11.54 -17.65 -17.60
N PHE A 82 11.40 -16.34 -17.65
CA PHE A 82 12.50 -15.38 -17.68
C PHE A 82 12.42 -14.39 -16.53
N ASN A 83 13.57 -13.97 -16.02
CA ASN A 83 13.73 -12.79 -15.17
C ASN A 83 14.94 -12.00 -15.67
N ASP A 84 14.81 -10.70 -15.89
CA ASP A 84 15.85 -9.85 -16.51
C ASP A 84 16.46 -10.42 -17.81
N ASN A 85 15.62 -10.99 -18.67
CA ASN A 85 16.00 -11.70 -19.91
C ASN A 85 16.85 -12.96 -19.72
N GLN A 86 17.14 -13.37 -18.49
CA GLN A 86 17.76 -14.66 -18.20
C GLN A 86 16.70 -15.75 -18.23
N LEU A 87 16.91 -16.77 -19.06
CA LEU A 87 16.07 -17.96 -19.10
C LEU A 87 16.32 -18.81 -17.84
N LEU A 88 15.26 -19.06 -17.08
CA LEU A 88 15.29 -19.84 -15.85
C LEU A 88 14.73 -21.25 -16.06
N LEU A 89 13.62 -21.36 -16.79
CA LEU A 89 12.94 -22.63 -17.09
C LEU A 89 12.60 -22.69 -18.58
N ASP A 90 12.72 -23.85 -19.22
CA ASP A 90 12.25 -24.12 -20.59
C ASP A 90 11.85 -25.59 -20.72
N GLU A 91 10.62 -25.91 -20.36
CA GLU A 91 10.17 -27.29 -20.24
C GLU A 91 8.74 -27.47 -20.74
N TRP A 92 8.44 -28.72 -21.13
CA TRP A 92 7.15 -29.13 -21.67
C TRP A 92 6.34 -29.88 -20.61
N PHE A 93 5.12 -29.43 -20.39
CA PHE A 93 4.19 -29.99 -19.42
C PHE A 93 2.90 -30.43 -20.09
N TYR A 94 2.21 -31.42 -19.53
CA TYR A 94 0.91 -31.88 -19.98
C TYR A 94 -0.09 -31.91 -18.82
N THR A 95 -1.32 -31.49 -19.09
CA THR A 95 -2.44 -31.58 -18.16
C THR A 95 -3.69 -32.09 -18.88
N GLN A 96 -4.36 -33.06 -18.27
CA GLN A 96 -5.62 -33.56 -18.81
C GLN A 96 -6.76 -32.57 -18.56
N ASP A 97 -6.77 -31.93 -17.39
CA ASP A 97 -7.82 -31.01 -16.94
C ASP A 97 -7.59 -29.54 -17.34
N GLY A 98 -6.48 -29.24 -18.01
CA GLY A 98 -6.13 -27.88 -18.44
C GLY A 98 -5.52 -26.99 -17.36
N ASN A 99 -5.33 -27.50 -16.14
CA ASN A 99 -4.82 -26.73 -15.00
C ASN A 99 -3.39 -27.20 -14.68
N LEU A 100 -2.37 -26.44 -15.09
CA LEU A 100 -0.98 -26.75 -14.77
C LEU A 100 -0.62 -26.14 -13.42
N ILE A 101 -0.23 -27.00 -12.47
CA ILE A 101 0.21 -26.58 -11.13
C ILE A 101 1.63 -27.10 -10.93
N LEU A 102 2.55 -26.19 -10.64
CA LEU A 102 3.95 -26.45 -10.30
C LEU A 102 4.19 -26.02 -8.86
N GLU A 103 4.56 -26.96 -7.98
CA GLU A 103 5.08 -26.63 -6.65
C GLU A 103 6.51 -26.11 -6.79
N VAL A 104 6.86 -25.04 -6.09
CA VAL A 104 8.17 -24.39 -6.20
C VAL A 104 8.90 -24.45 -4.88
N ASP A 105 10.10 -25.03 -4.90
CA ASP A 105 10.96 -25.25 -3.74
C ASP A 105 10.18 -25.66 -2.47
N PRO A 106 9.32 -26.70 -2.54
CA PRO A 106 8.75 -27.25 -1.31
C PRO A 106 9.90 -27.69 -0.39
N ASP A 107 9.66 -27.74 0.93
CA ASP A 107 10.61 -28.16 1.98
C ASP A 107 11.10 -29.62 1.79
N VAL A 108 11.82 -29.86 0.71
CA VAL A 108 12.37 -31.11 0.25
C VAL A 108 13.88 -30.97 0.37
N ILE A 109 14.53 -32.04 0.82
CA ILE A 109 15.99 -32.09 0.93
C ILE A 109 16.56 -32.19 -0.50
N VAL A 110 16.78 -31.03 -1.14
CA VAL A 110 17.43 -30.95 -2.45
C VAL A 110 18.95 -31.10 -2.26
N THR A 111 19.57 -31.95 -3.06
CA THR A 111 21.03 -32.21 -2.98
C THR A 111 21.88 -31.05 -3.52
N ASN A 112 21.29 -30.16 -4.33
CA ASN A 112 21.92 -28.97 -4.88
C ASN A 112 20.87 -27.88 -5.15
N ARG A 113 21.01 -26.69 -4.58
CA ARG A 113 20.10 -25.54 -4.79
C ARG A 113 20.60 -24.52 -5.83
N ASN A 114 21.68 -24.83 -6.54
CA ASN A 114 22.29 -23.88 -7.49
C ASN A 114 21.80 -24.06 -8.93
N THR A 115 20.98 -25.07 -9.20
CA THR A 115 20.48 -25.41 -10.54
C THR A 115 18.98 -25.68 -10.47
N ILE A 116 18.25 -25.26 -11.51
CA ILE A 116 16.82 -25.52 -11.61
C ILE A 116 16.61 -26.97 -12.06
N GLU A 117 15.82 -27.73 -11.30
CA GLU A 117 15.49 -29.13 -11.56
C GLU A 117 13.97 -29.34 -11.46
N ILE A 118 13.42 -30.14 -12.38
CA ILE A 118 12.03 -30.60 -12.31
C ILE A 118 12.00 -32.02 -11.76
N SER A 119 11.14 -32.24 -10.76
CA SER A 119 10.73 -33.55 -10.29
C SER A 119 9.26 -33.79 -10.65
N GLY A 120 8.99 -34.96 -11.21
CA GLY A 120 7.66 -35.35 -11.68
C GLY A 120 7.73 -36.66 -12.47
N GLU A 121 6.62 -37.05 -13.07
CA GLU A 121 6.60 -38.15 -14.05
C GLU A 121 6.58 -37.60 -15.48
N LYS A 122 7.20 -38.32 -16.41
CA LYS A 122 7.09 -38.02 -17.83
C LYS A 122 6.14 -38.98 -18.50
N ASN A 123 5.22 -38.45 -19.29
CA ASN A 123 4.33 -39.27 -20.09
C ASN A 123 5.08 -39.91 -21.28
N SER A 124 4.36 -40.72 -22.08
CA SER A 124 4.96 -41.42 -23.23
C SER A 124 5.53 -40.52 -24.32
N PHE A 125 5.19 -39.24 -24.32
CA PHE A 125 5.71 -38.23 -25.26
C PHE A 125 6.85 -37.40 -24.65
N GLY A 126 7.22 -37.67 -23.39
CA GLY A 126 8.31 -36.98 -22.70
C GLY A 126 7.93 -35.65 -22.04
N LEU A 127 6.63 -35.30 -22.00
CA LEU A 127 6.15 -34.13 -21.25
C LEU A 127 6.02 -34.47 -19.77
N TRP A 128 6.32 -33.51 -18.91
CA TRP A 128 6.10 -33.62 -17.47
C TRP A 128 4.60 -33.57 -17.15
N GLU A 129 4.13 -34.49 -16.33
CA GLU A 129 2.74 -34.69 -15.98
C GLU A 129 2.59 -34.89 -14.46
N LYS A 130 1.56 -34.27 -13.89
CA LYS A 130 1.13 -34.58 -12.53
C LYS A 130 0.31 -35.86 -12.53
N THR A 131 0.60 -36.76 -11.60
CA THR A 131 -0.23 -37.95 -11.32
C THR A 131 -0.93 -37.82 -9.97
N ASP A 132 -1.85 -38.73 -9.67
CA ASP A 132 -2.54 -38.78 -8.37
C ASP A 132 -1.57 -38.91 -7.18
N THR A 133 -0.36 -39.43 -7.41
CA THR A 133 0.64 -39.70 -6.37
C THR A 133 1.89 -38.84 -6.49
N THR A 134 2.14 -38.24 -7.66
CA THR A 134 3.39 -37.53 -7.96
C THR A 134 3.07 -36.11 -8.45
N PRO A 135 3.29 -35.07 -7.63
CA PRO A 135 3.14 -33.69 -8.07
C PRO A 135 4.28 -33.28 -9.00
N LEU A 136 4.07 -32.17 -9.71
CA LEU A 136 5.13 -31.49 -10.46
C LEU A 136 5.80 -30.48 -9.54
N ILE A 137 7.11 -30.64 -9.36
CA ILE A 137 7.91 -29.81 -8.48
C ILE A 137 9.04 -29.19 -9.30
N VAL A 138 9.22 -27.88 -9.16
CA VAL A 138 10.39 -27.14 -9.63
C VAL A 138 11.22 -26.78 -8.41
N THR A 139 12.50 -27.15 -8.41
CA THR A 139 13.45 -26.79 -7.35
C THR A 139 14.61 -26.00 -7.92
N GLY A 140 15.26 -25.17 -7.10
CA GLY A 140 16.40 -24.34 -7.49
C GLY A 140 16.06 -22.84 -7.53
N PRO A 141 17.01 -21.97 -7.91
CA PRO A 141 16.93 -20.53 -7.66
C PRO A 141 16.05 -19.81 -8.70
N ILE A 142 14.77 -20.20 -8.80
CA ILE A 142 13.83 -19.69 -9.82
C ILE A 142 13.12 -18.41 -9.38
N PHE A 143 12.83 -18.23 -8.08
CA PHE A 143 12.21 -17.02 -7.54
C PHE A 143 12.97 -16.44 -6.34
N ASP A 144 14.29 -16.60 -6.32
CA ASP A 144 15.16 -16.05 -5.28
C ASP A 144 15.23 -14.51 -5.33
N GLU A 145 14.98 -13.93 -6.50
CA GLU A 145 14.92 -12.49 -6.71
C GLU A 145 13.48 -12.04 -6.95
N GLY A 146 13.02 -10.97 -6.29
CA GLY A 146 11.78 -10.30 -6.67
C GLY A 146 11.94 -9.53 -7.98
N GLY A 147 10.85 -9.10 -8.61
CA GLY A 147 10.84 -8.42 -9.91
C GLY A 147 9.78 -8.95 -10.85
N ILE A 148 9.78 -8.47 -12.10
CA ILE A 148 8.90 -8.99 -13.14
C ILE A 148 9.46 -10.31 -13.72
N TYR A 149 8.61 -11.32 -13.76
CA TYR A 149 8.87 -12.61 -14.40
C TYR A 149 8.04 -12.71 -15.68
N THR A 150 8.71 -12.99 -16.80
CA THR A 150 8.05 -13.18 -18.10
C THR A 150 7.87 -14.67 -18.37
N PHE A 151 6.62 -15.08 -18.51
CA PHE A 151 6.20 -16.41 -18.93
C PHE A 151 5.89 -16.37 -20.42
N LYS A 152 6.69 -17.09 -21.22
CA LYS A 152 6.35 -17.39 -22.62
C LYS A 152 5.80 -18.79 -22.67
N ILE A 153 4.56 -18.91 -23.12
CA ILE A 153 3.79 -20.15 -23.07
C ILE A 153 3.37 -20.50 -24.50
N ASN A 154 3.82 -21.65 -25.00
CA ASN A 154 3.29 -22.23 -26.23
C ASN A 154 2.28 -23.32 -25.88
N LEU A 155 1.07 -23.21 -26.42
CA LEU A 155 -0.06 -24.09 -26.13
C LEU A 155 -0.39 -24.97 -27.34
N ASP A 156 -0.35 -26.28 -27.12
CA ASP A 156 -0.96 -27.30 -27.97
C ASP A 156 -2.07 -28.00 -27.18
N ALA A 157 -3.28 -28.13 -27.71
CA ALA A 157 -4.37 -28.83 -27.03
C ALA A 157 -5.32 -29.52 -28.01
N GLN A 158 -5.95 -30.59 -27.54
CA GLN A 158 -7.00 -31.29 -28.29
C GLN A 158 -8.16 -31.65 -27.35
N ASP A 159 -9.25 -30.91 -27.47
CA ASP A 159 -10.48 -31.09 -26.68
C ASP A 159 -11.68 -31.45 -27.58
N GLU A 160 -12.89 -31.45 -27.01
CA GLU A 160 -14.11 -31.74 -27.75
C GLU A 160 -14.45 -30.69 -28.82
N VAL A 161 -13.95 -29.46 -28.67
CA VAL A 161 -14.18 -28.34 -29.60
C VAL A 161 -13.26 -28.47 -30.80
N GLY A 162 -12.00 -28.84 -30.59
CA GLY A 162 -11.07 -29.07 -31.68
C GLY A 162 -9.61 -29.04 -31.26
N ILE A 163 -8.75 -28.68 -32.22
CA ILE A 163 -7.30 -28.63 -32.04
C ILE A 163 -6.86 -27.17 -31.91
N ILE A 164 -6.09 -26.89 -30.88
CA ILE A 164 -5.24 -25.71 -30.74
C ILE A 164 -3.81 -26.20 -30.97
N SER A 165 -3.05 -25.54 -31.83
CA SER A 165 -1.66 -25.90 -32.03
C SER A 165 -0.79 -24.68 -32.24
N ASP A 166 0.38 -24.70 -31.59
CA ASP A 166 1.45 -23.70 -31.71
C ASP A 166 0.97 -22.26 -31.43
N VAL A 167 0.16 -22.09 -30.38
CA VAL A 167 -0.34 -20.77 -29.99
C VAL A 167 0.51 -20.20 -28.86
N GLU A 168 1.17 -19.08 -29.15
CA GLU A 168 2.10 -18.43 -28.24
C GLU A 168 1.44 -17.33 -27.41
N PHE A 169 1.70 -17.33 -26.11
CA PHE A 169 1.28 -16.33 -25.15
C PHE A 169 2.50 -15.76 -24.43
N GLU A 170 2.44 -14.49 -24.06
CA GLU A 170 3.39 -13.85 -23.17
C GLU A 170 2.62 -13.22 -22.01
N VAL A 171 3.00 -13.57 -20.78
CA VAL A 171 2.39 -13.07 -19.55
C VAL A 171 3.51 -12.61 -18.61
N GLN A 172 3.38 -11.42 -18.03
CA GLN A 172 4.35 -10.87 -17.09
C GLN A 172 3.73 -10.83 -15.71
N VAL A 173 4.40 -11.40 -14.71
CA VAL A 173 3.90 -11.46 -13.33
C VAL A 173 4.92 -10.86 -12.38
N SER A 174 4.46 -9.99 -11.48
CA SER A 174 5.31 -9.37 -10.46
C SER A 174 5.50 -10.29 -9.26
N VAL A 175 6.75 -10.49 -8.86
CA VAL A 175 7.14 -11.08 -7.58
C VAL A 175 7.67 -9.97 -6.69
N THR A 176 7.22 -9.92 -5.43
CA THR A 176 7.63 -8.91 -4.48
C THR A 176 9.15 -8.83 -4.34
N ASN A 177 9.70 -7.62 -4.49
CA ASN A 177 11.11 -7.33 -4.27
C ASN A 177 11.30 -6.66 -2.90
N VAL A 178 12.23 -7.17 -2.10
CA VAL A 178 12.60 -6.57 -0.80
C VAL A 178 14.11 -6.32 -0.80
N LYS A 179 14.51 -5.09 -0.44
CA LYS A 179 15.90 -4.70 -0.29
C LYS A 179 16.10 -3.95 1.02
N TYR A 180 17.30 -4.10 1.58
CA TYR A 180 17.70 -3.48 2.84
C TYR A 180 18.87 -2.56 2.55
N TYR A 181 18.80 -1.34 3.06
CA TYR A 181 19.77 -0.28 2.86
C TYR A 181 20.19 0.25 4.22
N GLN A 182 21.48 0.51 4.38
CA GLN A 182 22.04 1.13 5.58
C GLN A 182 22.41 2.56 5.22
N GLU A 183 21.65 3.51 5.76
CA GLU A 183 21.78 4.92 5.45
C GLU A 183 22.17 5.72 6.69
N LYS A 184 22.78 6.88 6.47
CA LYS A 184 23.07 7.80 7.56
C LYS A 184 21.87 8.67 7.84
N VAL A 185 21.41 8.66 9.08
CA VAL A 185 20.38 9.54 9.60
C VAL A 185 21.01 10.41 10.70
N GLY A 186 21.24 11.68 10.38
CA GLY A 186 22.06 12.55 11.23
C GLY A 186 23.49 12.03 11.37
N GLU A 187 23.89 11.66 12.59
CA GLU A 187 25.20 11.07 12.89
C GLU A 187 25.16 9.55 13.09
N LYS A 188 23.99 8.91 13.00
CA LYS A 188 23.80 7.48 13.24
C LYS A 188 23.50 6.74 11.94
N ASP A 189 23.86 5.46 11.90
CA ASP A 189 23.42 4.56 10.83
C ASP A 189 22.01 4.05 11.18
N ALA A 190 21.14 3.97 10.18
CA ALA A 190 19.79 3.44 10.29
C ALA A 190 19.48 2.52 9.10
N GLU A 191 18.72 1.47 9.37
CA GLU A 191 18.23 0.57 8.33
C GLU A 191 16.96 1.12 7.69
N PHE A 192 16.95 1.14 6.37
CA PHE A 192 15.76 1.31 5.55
C PHE A 192 15.48 0.01 4.80
N ARG A 193 14.27 -0.50 4.91
CA ARG A 193 13.80 -1.62 4.10
C ARG A 193 12.84 -1.10 3.05
N VAL A 194 13.15 -1.36 1.79
CA VAL A 194 12.30 -0.98 0.66
C VAL A 194 11.65 -2.23 0.08
N LYS A 195 10.34 -2.18 -0.09
CA LYS A 195 9.55 -3.25 -0.69
C LYS A 195 8.87 -2.72 -1.97
N SER A 196 8.85 -3.51 -3.02
CA SER A 196 8.14 -3.22 -4.26
C SER A 196 7.30 -4.43 -4.65
N TYR A 197 6.03 -4.19 -4.98
CA TYR A 197 5.10 -5.21 -5.48
C TYR A 197 4.97 -5.16 -7.02
N TYR A 198 5.70 -4.26 -7.67
CA TYR A 198 5.68 -4.10 -9.14
C TYR A 198 6.92 -4.72 -9.79
N ASP A 199 8.09 -4.10 -9.63
CA ASP A 199 9.35 -4.58 -10.20
C ASP A 199 10.53 -4.36 -9.23
N LYS A 200 11.74 -4.81 -9.60
CA LYS A 200 12.97 -4.66 -8.83
C LYS A 200 13.25 -3.19 -8.53
N VAL A 201 13.51 -2.92 -7.25
CA VAL A 201 14.09 -1.64 -6.83
C VAL A 201 15.51 -1.58 -7.38
N SER A 202 15.76 -0.66 -8.32
CA SER A 202 17.06 -0.47 -8.93
C SER A 202 17.98 0.40 -8.08
N ASN A 203 17.41 1.31 -7.30
CA ASN A 203 18.16 2.20 -6.41
C ASN A 203 17.29 2.68 -5.23
N PHE A 204 17.95 2.92 -4.11
CA PHE A 204 17.40 3.66 -2.98
C PHE A 204 18.45 4.65 -2.49
N GLU A 205 18.03 5.87 -2.20
CA GLU A 205 18.88 6.92 -1.66
C GLU A 205 18.14 7.66 -0.55
N TYR A 206 18.85 7.98 0.53
CA TYR A 206 18.34 8.87 1.58
C TYR A 206 19.26 10.07 1.76
N ASP A 207 18.74 11.28 1.53
CA ASP A 207 19.42 12.53 1.83
C ASP A 207 19.08 12.95 3.27
N SER A 208 20.05 12.78 4.16
CA SER A 208 19.93 13.09 5.58
C SER A 208 19.85 14.60 5.90
N LYS A 209 20.23 15.47 4.97
CA LYS A 209 20.17 16.93 5.17
C LYS A 209 18.78 17.46 4.83
N GLU A 210 18.24 16.97 3.72
CA GLU A 210 16.92 17.37 3.23
C GLU A 210 15.80 16.50 3.82
N ASN A 211 16.13 15.39 4.47
CA ASN A 211 15.18 14.37 4.94
C ASN A 211 14.28 13.89 3.80
N VAL A 212 14.93 13.42 2.73
CA VAL A 212 14.28 12.97 1.51
C VAL A 212 14.75 11.56 1.21
N ALA A 213 13.81 10.65 0.95
CA ALA A 213 14.12 9.31 0.48
C ALA A 213 13.69 9.16 -0.98
N LYS A 214 14.48 8.49 -1.81
CA LYS A 214 14.21 8.25 -3.21
C LYS A 214 14.26 6.77 -3.52
N ILE A 215 13.24 6.24 -4.18
CA ILE A 215 13.22 4.90 -4.77
C ILE A 215 13.21 5.04 -6.29
N SER A 216 14.01 4.22 -6.97
CA SER A 216 13.94 4.07 -8.42
C SER A 216 13.65 2.63 -8.81
N PHE A 217 12.87 2.43 -9.86
CA PHE A 217 12.66 1.13 -10.51
C PHE A 217 12.33 1.30 -12.00
N PRO A 218 12.61 0.28 -12.84
CA PRO A 218 12.28 0.32 -14.27
C PRO A 218 10.78 0.49 -14.50
N PHE A 219 10.41 1.27 -15.51
CA PHE A 219 9.01 1.43 -15.91
C PHE A 219 8.90 1.89 -17.37
N ASP A 220 8.06 1.23 -18.16
CA ASP A 220 7.71 1.66 -19.52
C ASP A 220 6.47 2.56 -19.51
N PHE A 221 6.62 3.82 -19.91
CA PHE A 221 5.50 4.77 -20.00
C PHE A 221 4.63 4.59 -21.27
N SER A 222 4.77 3.52 -22.05
CA SER A 222 3.85 3.21 -23.14
C SER A 222 2.41 3.06 -22.65
N GLU A 223 1.41 3.44 -23.47
CA GLU A 223 0.00 3.25 -23.06
C GLU A 223 -0.33 1.77 -22.85
N THR A 224 0.33 0.88 -23.59
CA THR A 224 0.18 -0.56 -23.42
C THR A 224 0.57 -0.98 -22.01
N ASN A 225 1.79 -0.65 -21.55
CA ASN A 225 2.22 -1.00 -20.20
C ASN A 225 1.38 -0.34 -19.10
N ILE A 226 1.06 0.96 -19.25
CA ILE A 226 0.21 1.66 -18.27
C ILE A 226 -1.18 1.02 -18.17
N SER A 227 -1.78 0.64 -19.30
CA SER A 227 -3.10 -0.01 -19.30
C SER A 227 -3.09 -1.43 -18.71
N HIS A 228 -1.94 -2.10 -18.77
CA HIS A 228 -1.71 -3.42 -18.18
C HIS A 228 -1.10 -3.34 -16.78
N THR A 229 -0.88 -2.16 -16.19
CA THR A 229 -0.42 -2.05 -14.81
C THR A 229 -1.61 -1.71 -13.95
N ASN A 230 -2.04 -2.60 -13.04
CA ASN A 230 -3.20 -2.32 -12.18
C ASN A 230 -2.85 -1.28 -11.11
N VAL A 231 -1.72 -1.48 -10.45
CA VAL A 231 -1.23 -0.63 -9.38
C VAL A 231 0.28 -0.77 -9.28
N ILE A 232 0.97 0.35 -9.07
CA ILE A 232 2.36 0.35 -8.63
C ILE A 232 2.35 0.60 -7.13
N HIS A 233 2.72 -0.42 -6.36
CA HIS A 233 2.81 -0.34 -4.91
C HIS A 233 4.25 -0.53 -4.46
N THR A 234 4.78 0.44 -3.72
CA THR A 234 6.08 0.34 -3.06
C THR A 234 5.99 0.83 -1.62
N GLU A 235 6.93 0.43 -0.78
CA GLU A 235 6.98 0.75 0.64
C GLU A 235 8.38 1.15 1.04
N ILE A 236 8.52 2.22 1.81
CA ILE A 236 9.74 2.57 2.54
C ILE A 236 9.47 2.31 4.01
N MET A 237 10.27 1.46 4.63
CA MET A 237 10.12 1.03 6.00
C MET A 237 11.37 1.42 6.79
N PHE A 238 11.21 2.02 7.95
CA PHE A 238 12.31 2.43 8.82
C PHE A 238 11.87 2.43 10.28
N ALA A 239 12.82 2.32 11.21
CA ALA A 239 12.51 2.24 12.63
C ALA A 239 11.76 3.50 13.11
N LYS A 240 10.72 3.33 13.94
CA LYS A 240 9.91 4.44 14.49
C LYS A 240 10.73 5.44 15.32
N ASN A 241 11.91 5.04 15.79
CA ASN A 241 12.85 5.90 16.51
C ASN A 241 13.81 6.70 15.59
N THR A 242 13.63 6.63 14.27
CA THR A 242 14.36 7.43 13.27
C THR A 242 13.80 8.86 13.22
N LEU A 243 14.01 9.63 14.29
CA LEU A 243 13.32 10.91 14.56
C LEU A 243 13.51 11.95 13.45
N GLU A 244 14.69 11.99 12.82
CA GLU A 244 15.02 12.93 11.76
C GLU A 244 14.09 12.75 10.56
N PHE A 245 13.69 11.52 10.24
CA PHE A 245 12.79 11.21 9.15
C PHE A 245 11.32 11.01 9.59
N LEU A 246 11.07 10.68 10.86
CA LEU A 246 9.73 10.49 11.42
C LEU A 246 8.88 11.76 11.28
N SER A 247 7.73 11.64 10.62
CA SER A 247 6.80 12.75 10.34
C SER A 247 5.33 12.35 10.46
N PRO A 248 4.43 13.24 10.90
CA PRO A 248 2.99 12.98 10.87
C PRO A 248 2.41 12.85 9.46
N ASN A 249 3.10 13.35 8.42
CA ASN A 249 2.76 13.08 7.03
C ASN A 249 3.98 13.14 6.09
N TYR A 250 3.75 12.70 4.85
CA TYR A 250 4.72 12.83 3.76
C TYR A 250 4.03 13.39 2.52
N SER A 251 4.80 14.06 1.69
CA SER A 251 4.46 14.33 0.30
C SER A 251 5.47 13.62 -0.60
N GLY A 252 5.23 13.63 -1.89
CA GLY A 252 6.18 13.01 -2.80
C GLY A 252 5.99 13.40 -4.24
N THR A 253 6.98 13.03 -5.04
CA THR A 253 6.98 13.28 -6.47
C THR A 253 7.29 11.99 -7.22
N GLY A 254 6.69 11.81 -8.39
CA GLY A 254 7.04 10.79 -9.37
C GLY A 254 7.74 11.47 -10.55
N ASN A 255 9.02 11.18 -10.76
CA ASN A 255 9.85 11.82 -11.79
C ASN A 255 9.78 13.37 -11.74
N GLY A 256 9.76 13.94 -10.53
CA GLY A 256 9.69 15.40 -10.33
C GLY A 256 8.28 16.00 -10.42
N ILE A 257 7.26 15.23 -10.78
CA ILE A 257 5.86 15.66 -10.76
C ILE A 257 5.24 15.37 -9.39
N GLU A 258 4.59 16.37 -8.79
CA GLU A 258 3.92 16.21 -7.49
C GLU A 258 2.85 15.11 -7.57
N LEU A 259 2.93 14.16 -6.63
CA LEU A 259 1.97 13.08 -6.52
C LEU A 259 0.73 13.57 -5.77
N PHE A 260 -0.42 12.98 -6.11
CA PHE A 260 -1.63 13.17 -5.31
C PHE A 260 -1.36 12.75 -3.87
N LYS A 261 -1.89 13.48 -2.89
CA LYS A 261 -1.75 13.11 -1.46
C LYS A 261 -2.27 11.69 -1.18
N SER A 262 -3.25 11.22 -1.95
CA SER A 262 -3.77 9.85 -1.87
C SER A 262 -2.78 8.76 -2.31
N SER A 263 -1.71 9.13 -3.00
CA SER A 263 -0.67 8.20 -3.45
C SER A 263 0.32 7.85 -2.34
N ILE A 264 0.28 8.53 -1.18
CA ILE A 264 1.27 8.36 -0.11
C ILE A 264 0.55 8.29 1.23
N PHE A 265 0.81 7.24 2.01
CA PHE A 265 0.24 7.10 3.35
C PHE A 265 1.16 6.34 4.29
N ILE A 266 0.94 6.58 5.59
CA ILE A 266 1.71 6.00 6.69
C ILE A 266 0.94 4.83 7.26
N ASP A 267 1.65 3.74 7.52
CA ASP A 267 1.21 2.60 8.31
C ASP A 267 2.21 2.38 9.44
N ASP A 268 1.78 2.69 10.66
CA ASP A 268 2.55 2.49 11.90
C ASP A 268 2.11 1.24 12.66
N TYR A 269 1.22 0.44 12.10
CA TYR A 269 0.49 -0.57 12.87
C TYR A 269 0.79 -1.98 12.38
N SER A 270 1.11 -2.14 11.10
CA SER A 270 1.50 -3.44 10.54
C SER A 270 2.80 -3.99 11.15
N GLU A 271 3.69 -3.13 11.66
CA GLU A 271 4.90 -3.55 12.37
C GLU A 271 5.09 -2.80 13.69
N GLU A 272 5.59 -3.53 14.71
CA GLU A 272 5.79 -3.01 16.06
C GLU A 272 6.88 -1.93 16.08
N ASP A 273 8.04 -2.23 15.49
CA ASP A 273 9.22 -1.37 15.57
C ASP A 273 9.39 -0.40 14.40
N ASN A 274 8.75 -0.67 13.26
CA ASN A 274 8.95 0.07 12.02
C ASN A 274 7.71 0.85 11.61
N ARG A 275 7.95 2.06 11.11
CA ARG A 275 6.98 2.81 10.31
C ARG A 275 7.11 2.36 8.86
N ILE A 276 5.97 2.21 8.20
CA ILE A 276 5.88 1.92 6.77
C ILE A 276 5.27 3.14 6.08
N VAL A 277 5.86 3.58 4.99
CA VAL A 277 5.30 4.62 4.12
C VAL A 277 5.09 4.04 2.74
N HIS A 278 3.83 3.95 2.33
CA HIS A 278 3.46 3.36 1.06
C HIS A 278 3.39 4.43 -0.03
N PHE A 279 3.88 4.09 -1.22
CA PHE A 279 3.48 4.71 -2.46
C PHE A 279 2.52 3.81 -3.20
N VAL A 280 1.35 4.33 -3.57
CA VAL A 280 0.34 3.63 -4.36
C VAL A 280 -0.04 4.48 -5.56
N LEU A 281 0.42 4.07 -6.74
CA LEU A 281 0.08 4.74 -8.00
C LEU A 281 -0.86 3.87 -8.83
N LEU A 282 -2.04 4.41 -9.10
CA LEU A 282 -3.01 3.84 -10.02
C LEU A 282 -2.66 4.21 -11.47
N PRO A 283 -3.24 3.56 -12.48
CA PRO A 283 -2.87 3.76 -13.89
C PRO A 283 -3.06 5.22 -14.32
N ASP A 284 -4.09 5.87 -13.81
CA ASP A 284 -4.40 7.28 -14.02
C ASP A 284 -3.41 8.22 -13.32
N HIS A 285 -2.90 7.89 -12.14
CA HIS A 285 -1.80 8.64 -11.51
C HIS A 285 -0.55 8.61 -12.40
N VAL A 286 -0.22 7.44 -12.97
CA VAL A 286 0.92 7.29 -13.89
C VAL A 286 0.69 8.07 -15.19
N ARG A 287 -0.54 8.05 -15.74
CA ARG A 287 -0.90 8.90 -16.90
C ARG A 287 -0.77 10.38 -16.58
N HIS A 288 -1.13 10.82 -15.38
CA HIS A 288 -0.97 12.21 -14.96
C HIS A 288 0.53 12.61 -14.98
N ILE A 289 1.40 11.83 -14.34
CA ILE A 289 2.86 12.05 -14.37
C ILE A 289 3.35 12.16 -15.82
N LYS A 290 3.03 11.16 -16.65
CA LYS A 290 3.38 11.15 -18.08
C LYS A 290 2.91 12.40 -18.81
N ASN A 291 1.68 12.84 -18.58
CA ASN A 291 1.13 14.00 -19.26
C ASN A 291 1.80 15.31 -18.81
N GLN A 292 2.12 15.45 -17.52
CA GLN A 292 2.84 16.63 -17.01
C GLN A 292 4.28 16.68 -17.56
N MET A 293 5.00 15.56 -17.58
CA MET A 293 6.33 15.48 -18.19
C MET A 293 6.31 15.88 -19.68
N LYS A 294 5.29 15.42 -20.44
CA LYS A 294 5.09 15.87 -21.85
C LYS A 294 4.87 17.37 -21.97
N LYS A 295 4.07 17.98 -21.08
CA LYS A 295 3.80 19.43 -21.07
C LYS A 295 5.09 20.23 -20.78
N MET A 296 5.97 19.67 -19.96
CA MET A 296 7.28 20.26 -19.63
C MET A 296 8.33 20.07 -20.73
N GLY A 297 8.04 19.26 -21.75
CA GLY A 297 8.96 18.99 -22.86
C GLY A 297 10.07 18.00 -22.49
N GLU A 298 9.89 17.20 -21.44
CA GLU A 298 10.86 16.20 -21.02
C GLU A 298 10.79 14.94 -21.88
N GLU A 299 11.95 14.33 -22.14
CA GLU A 299 12.00 13.00 -22.74
C GLU A 299 11.46 11.97 -21.74
N MET A 300 10.70 11.00 -22.24
CA MET A 300 10.15 9.94 -21.39
C MET A 300 11.28 9.05 -20.87
N PRO A 301 11.43 8.91 -19.55
CA PRO A 301 12.41 8.01 -18.97
C PRO A 301 11.94 6.55 -19.08
N ASN A 302 12.87 5.62 -18.82
CA ASN A 302 12.58 4.19 -18.74
C ASN A 302 12.48 3.72 -17.27
N SER A 303 12.23 4.65 -16.34
CA SER A 303 12.14 4.40 -14.91
C SER A 303 11.19 5.38 -14.24
N ILE A 304 10.59 4.93 -13.15
CA ILE A 304 9.91 5.81 -12.20
C ILE A 304 10.87 6.11 -11.04
N ASP A 305 10.97 7.39 -10.71
CA ASP A 305 11.68 7.89 -9.54
C ASP A 305 10.66 8.42 -8.54
N LEU A 306 10.43 7.69 -7.44
CA LEU A 306 9.55 8.12 -6.36
C LEU A 306 10.36 8.79 -5.27
N VAL A 307 10.08 10.07 -5.03
CA VAL A 307 10.75 10.86 -4.00
C VAL A 307 9.77 11.08 -2.87
N LEU A 308 10.11 10.64 -1.67
CA LEU A 308 9.38 10.85 -0.43
C LEU A 308 9.99 12.03 0.32
N ASN A 309 9.19 13.08 0.50
CA ASN A 309 9.58 14.26 1.24
C ASN A 309 8.90 14.26 2.60
N LYS A 310 9.66 14.58 3.65
CA LYS A 310 9.11 14.83 4.97
C LYS A 310 8.12 16.00 4.89
N GLY A 311 6.86 15.76 5.22
CA GLY A 311 5.88 16.83 5.37
C GLY A 311 5.76 17.31 6.82
N LYS A 312 4.82 18.20 7.11
CA LYS A 312 4.53 18.72 8.48
C LYS A 312 3.23 18.12 9.00
N GLU A 313 2.57 18.66 10.03
CA GLU A 313 1.26 18.14 10.49
C GLU A 313 0.29 17.82 9.33
N ILE A 314 -0.58 16.81 9.49
CA ILE A 314 -1.71 16.59 8.58
C ILE A 314 -2.57 17.87 8.59
N GLU A 315 -2.39 18.67 7.54
CA GLU A 315 -3.20 19.84 7.27
C GLU A 315 -4.45 19.40 6.52
N PHE A 316 -5.56 19.40 7.26
CA PHE A 316 -6.88 19.29 6.66
C PHE A 316 -7.33 20.62 6.05
N PRO A 317 -8.08 20.58 4.93
CA PRO A 317 -8.50 19.39 4.21
C PRO A 317 -7.40 18.78 3.33
N LEU A 318 -7.41 17.46 3.18
CA LEU A 318 -6.75 16.79 2.05
C LEU A 318 -7.42 17.21 0.76
N ARG A 319 -6.64 17.37 -0.31
CA ARG A 319 -7.14 17.82 -1.60
C ARG A 319 -6.69 16.89 -2.71
N THR A 320 -7.59 16.61 -3.62
CA THR A 320 -7.32 15.80 -4.82
C THR A 320 -8.17 16.34 -5.98
N LEU A 321 -7.79 15.99 -7.20
CA LEU A 321 -8.49 16.35 -8.43
C LEU A 321 -9.10 15.09 -9.06
N THR A 322 -10.21 15.25 -9.78
CA THR A 322 -10.68 14.19 -10.69
C THR A 322 -9.72 14.02 -11.85
N LEU A 323 -9.81 12.88 -12.54
CA LEU A 323 -8.99 12.60 -13.74
C LEU A 323 -9.09 13.68 -14.81
N SER A 324 -10.28 14.25 -15.01
CA SER A 324 -10.47 15.36 -15.96
C SER A 324 -9.84 16.68 -15.51
N GLU A 325 -9.37 16.77 -14.26
CA GLU A 325 -8.95 18.02 -13.59
C GLU A 325 -10.08 19.08 -13.55
N GLU A 326 -11.34 18.70 -13.81
CA GLU A 326 -12.50 19.61 -13.77
C GLU A 326 -13.01 19.85 -12.36
N TYR A 327 -12.80 18.89 -11.45
CA TYR A 327 -13.29 18.94 -10.09
C TYR A 327 -12.15 18.74 -9.10
N GLN A 328 -12.11 19.57 -8.06
CA GLN A 328 -11.31 19.33 -6.86
C GLN A 328 -12.22 18.84 -5.73
N VAL A 329 -11.76 17.85 -4.97
CA VAL A 329 -12.41 17.41 -3.73
C VAL A 329 -11.49 17.73 -2.56
N ASP A 330 -12.03 18.45 -1.58
CA ASP A 330 -11.44 18.66 -0.26
C ASP A 330 -12.05 17.63 0.70
N LEU A 331 -11.24 16.87 1.44
CA LEU A 331 -11.69 15.91 2.46
C LEU A 331 -10.98 16.16 3.80
N SER A 332 -11.75 16.21 4.86
CA SER A 332 -11.30 16.20 6.24
C SER A 332 -12.01 15.12 7.03
N TRP A 333 -11.41 14.69 8.14
CA TRP A 333 -12.12 13.86 9.11
C TRP A 333 -11.74 14.21 10.55
N ASP A 334 -12.65 13.87 11.47
CA ASP A 334 -12.49 14.05 12.92
C ASP A 334 -13.07 12.82 13.64
N PRO A 335 -12.32 12.15 14.55
CA PRO A 335 -10.97 12.45 15.04
C PRO A 335 -9.87 12.24 13.99
N LYS A 336 -8.73 12.95 14.10
CA LYS A 336 -7.60 12.85 13.14
C LYS A 336 -7.08 11.41 13.01
N VAL A 337 -7.01 10.69 14.13
CA VAL A 337 -6.68 9.25 14.20
C VAL A 337 -7.97 8.47 14.23
N ILE A 338 -8.11 7.48 13.33
CA ILE A 338 -9.34 6.70 13.19
C ILE A 338 -9.17 5.36 13.90
N VAL A 339 -9.91 5.19 14.99
CA VAL A 339 -9.90 3.97 15.81
C VAL A 339 -11.23 3.23 15.64
N PRO A 340 -11.21 1.88 15.51
CA PRO A 340 -12.43 1.07 15.56
C PRO A 340 -13.30 1.38 16.77
N GLY A 341 -14.62 1.30 16.58
CA GLY A 341 -15.61 1.62 17.61
C GLY A 341 -15.83 3.10 17.85
N GLU A 342 -14.94 3.99 17.38
CA GLU A 342 -15.13 5.44 17.45
C GLU A 342 -15.87 5.99 16.23
N LYS A 343 -16.64 7.05 16.45
CA LYS A 343 -17.39 7.72 15.40
C LYS A 343 -16.50 8.72 14.69
N VAL A 344 -16.34 8.54 13.38
CA VAL A 344 -15.56 9.43 12.52
C VAL A 344 -16.50 10.26 11.66
N LYS A 345 -16.29 11.57 11.65
CA LYS A 345 -17.01 12.50 10.79
C LYS A 345 -16.14 12.88 9.61
N PHE A 346 -16.51 12.41 8.42
CA PHE A 346 -15.92 12.85 7.16
C PHE A 346 -16.62 14.12 6.68
N ILE A 347 -15.87 15.17 6.39
CA ILE A 347 -16.35 16.47 5.93
C ILE A 347 -15.69 16.75 4.59
N TYR A 348 -16.46 17.08 3.56
CA TYR A 348 -15.88 17.26 2.23
C TYR A 348 -16.56 18.35 1.41
N THR A 349 -15.82 18.90 0.45
CA THR A 349 -16.25 20.00 -0.43
C THR A 349 -15.81 19.73 -1.87
N PHE A 350 -16.72 19.90 -2.82
CA PHE A 350 -16.47 19.82 -4.26
C PHE A 350 -16.25 21.23 -4.80
N ARG A 351 -15.19 21.45 -5.57
CA ARG A 351 -14.83 22.78 -6.09
C ARG A 351 -14.53 22.74 -7.59
N ASP A 352 -14.87 23.84 -8.25
CA ASP A 352 -14.46 24.10 -9.63
C ASP A 352 -12.97 24.46 -9.63
N THR A 353 -12.20 23.89 -10.54
CA THR A 353 -10.73 24.08 -10.55
C THR A 353 -10.29 25.40 -11.16
N THR A 354 -11.20 26.15 -11.79
CA THR A 354 -10.92 27.46 -12.39
C THR A 354 -11.01 28.60 -11.38
N ASP A 355 -11.99 28.58 -10.48
CA ASP A 355 -12.22 29.64 -9.49
C ASP A 355 -12.14 29.17 -8.03
N LEU A 356 -11.97 27.86 -7.81
CA LEU A 356 -11.93 27.19 -6.50
C LEU A 356 -13.20 27.39 -5.66
N GLY A 357 -14.29 27.83 -6.27
CA GLY A 357 -15.61 28.00 -5.68
C GLY A 357 -16.30 26.65 -5.44
N PRO A 358 -17.08 26.49 -4.35
CA PRO A 358 -17.86 25.28 -4.12
C PRO A 358 -18.90 25.06 -5.22
N ILE A 359 -18.97 23.84 -5.76
CA ILE A 359 -19.93 23.48 -6.80
C ILE A 359 -21.26 23.14 -6.15
N ARG A 360 -22.18 24.09 -6.22
CA ARG A 360 -23.52 23.95 -5.63
C ARG A 360 -24.33 22.88 -6.36
N ASP A 361 -25.29 22.32 -5.64
CA ASP A 361 -26.24 21.33 -6.17
C ASP A 361 -25.54 20.15 -6.86
N SER A 362 -24.48 19.61 -6.23
CA SER A 362 -23.70 18.49 -6.74
C SER A 362 -24.24 17.15 -6.23
N ASP A 363 -24.75 16.32 -7.13
CA ASP A 363 -24.95 14.88 -6.88
C ASP A 363 -23.60 14.16 -6.84
N TYR A 364 -23.45 13.15 -5.98
CA TYR A 364 -22.24 12.33 -5.90
C TYR A 364 -22.54 11.02 -5.15
N THR A 365 -21.69 10.01 -5.34
CA THR A 365 -21.69 8.81 -4.52
C THR A 365 -20.45 8.83 -3.62
N PHE A 366 -20.63 8.66 -2.31
CA PHE A 366 -19.53 8.47 -1.37
C PHE A 366 -19.43 6.99 -1.01
N THR A 367 -18.28 6.38 -1.26
CA THR A 367 -18.00 4.97 -0.98
C THR A 367 -16.79 4.85 -0.06
N ILE A 368 -16.86 3.97 0.94
CA ILE A 368 -15.70 3.52 1.70
C ILE A 368 -15.39 2.08 1.27
N LEU A 369 -14.14 1.84 0.89
CA LEU A 369 -13.62 0.54 0.49
C LEU A 369 -12.47 0.10 1.39
N GLN A 370 -12.38 -1.20 1.63
CA GLN A 370 -11.28 -1.85 2.35
C GLN A 370 -11.05 -3.22 1.72
N ASP A 371 -9.78 -3.59 1.47
CA ASP A 371 -9.41 -4.83 0.78
C ASP A 371 -10.13 -5.03 -0.57
N GLY A 372 -10.32 -3.94 -1.33
CA GLY A 372 -11.05 -3.94 -2.60
C GLY A 372 -12.56 -4.17 -2.47
N LYS A 373 -13.10 -4.31 -1.25
CA LYS A 373 -14.53 -4.50 -0.98
C LYS A 373 -15.17 -3.20 -0.50
N THR A 374 -16.35 -2.91 -1.02
CA THR A 374 -17.18 -1.81 -0.52
C THR A 374 -17.75 -2.17 0.85
N ILE A 375 -17.42 -1.36 1.86
CA ILE A 375 -17.96 -1.48 3.23
C ILE A 375 -19.03 -0.43 3.54
N PHE A 376 -19.05 0.68 2.79
CA PHE A 376 -20.10 1.70 2.85
C PHE A 376 -20.28 2.33 1.48
N SER A 377 -21.52 2.63 1.08
CA SER A 377 -21.78 3.42 -0.14
C SER A 377 -23.14 4.10 -0.08
N GLU A 378 -23.18 5.40 -0.35
CA GLU A 378 -24.42 6.17 -0.44
C GLU A 378 -24.37 7.21 -1.55
N ASP A 379 -25.46 7.32 -2.30
CA ASP A 379 -25.72 8.45 -3.21
C ASP A 379 -26.25 9.63 -2.42
N ARG A 380 -25.64 10.81 -2.60
CA ARG A 380 -25.87 12.00 -1.80
C ARG A 380 -25.87 13.26 -2.67
N PHE A 381 -26.29 14.38 -2.07
CA PHE A 381 -26.49 15.65 -2.77
C PHE A 381 -25.97 16.84 -1.94
N ALA A 382 -24.88 17.44 -2.40
CA ALA A 382 -24.22 18.57 -1.76
C ALA A 382 -24.81 19.90 -2.25
N LYS A 383 -25.89 20.36 -1.61
CA LYS A 383 -26.61 21.58 -1.98
C LYS A 383 -25.74 22.84 -2.08
N ILE A 384 -24.76 22.98 -1.19
CA ILE A 384 -23.85 24.14 -1.17
C ILE A 384 -22.44 23.80 -1.67
N GLY A 385 -22.27 22.63 -2.30
CA GLY A 385 -20.97 22.09 -2.69
C GLY A 385 -20.14 21.50 -1.56
N ALA A 386 -20.68 21.43 -0.35
CA ALA A 386 -20.09 20.73 0.78
C ALA A 386 -21.13 19.83 1.47
N ASP A 387 -20.65 18.76 2.08
CA ASP A 387 -21.46 17.79 2.83
C ASP A 387 -20.58 17.06 3.86
N PHE A 388 -21.18 16.20 4.68
CA PHE A 388 -20.47 15.36 5.63
C PHE A 388 -21.17 14.01 5.81
N THR A 389 -20.40 12.98 6.15
CA THR A 389 -20.89 11.65 6.46
C THR A 389 -20.23 11.17 7.75
N ASP A 390 -21.02 10.64 8.67
CA ASP A 390 -20.51 9.97 9.85
C ASP A 390 -20.38 8.46 9.58
N PHE A 391 -19.29 7.84 10.01
CA PHE A 391 -19.07 6.40 9.92
C PHE A 391 -18.31 5.88 11.14
N THR A 392 -18.59 4.63 11.55
CA THR A 392 -17.91 3.96 12.65
C THR A 392 -17.38 2.63 12.15
N PHE A 393 -16.08 2.46 12.16
CA PHE A 393 -15.41 1.22 11.76
C PHE A 393 -15.57 0.16 12.86
N THR A 394 -15.72 -1.10 12.47
CA THR A 394 -15.68 -2.23 13.40
C THR A 394 -14.23 -2.67 13.67
N GLU A 395 -14.02 -3.49 14.70
CA GLU A 395 -12.71 -4.09 15.02
C GLU A 395 -12.12 -4.91 13.85
N GLU A 396 -12.99 -5.46 12.99
CA GLU A 396 -12.59 -6.22 11.80
C GLU A 396 -12.23 -5.31 10.61
N GLN A 397 -12.60 -4.04 10.66
CA GLN A 397 -12.39 -3.06 9.59
C GLN A 397 -11.13 -2.22 9.84
N THR A 398 -9.98 -2.87 9.98
CA THR A 398 -8.68 -2.23 10.24
C THR A 398 -7.74 -2.33 9.03
N GLY A 399 -6.77 -1.44 8.94
CA GLY A 399 -5.83 -1.33 7.83
C GLY A 399 -6.20 -0.27 6.80
N LEU A 400 -5.61 -0.39 5.61
CA LEU A 400 -5.76 0.55 4.51
C LEU A 400 -7.22 0.65 4.05
N THR A 401 -7.73 1.88 4.03
CA THR A 401 -9.11 2.21 3.67
C THR A 401 -9.12 3.31 2.62
N ILE A 402 -10.05 3.22 1.67
CA ILE A 402 -10.24 4.17 0.58
C ILE A 402 -11.59 4.85 0.72
N ALA A 403 -11.60 6.18 0.79
CA ALA A 403 -12.78 7.02 0.57
C ALA A 403 -12.84 7.45 -0.89
N ARG A 404 -13.85 6.96 -1.62
CA ARG A 404 -14.10 7.31 -3.03
C ARG A 404 -15.29 8.25 -3.16
N PHE A 405 -15.12 9.28 -4.00
CA PHE A 405 -16.18 10.13 -4.50
C PHE A 405 -16.35 9.85 -5.99
N SER A 406 -17.54 9.40 -6.40
CA SER A 406 -17.83 9.11 -7.81
C SER A 406 -19.06 9.83 -8.31
N ASN A 407 -19.15 9.95 -9.63
CA ASN A 407 -20.26 10.60 -10.34
C ASN A 407 -20.52 12.05 -9.88
N ILE A 408 -19.44 12.80 -9.60
CA ILE A 408 -19.51 14.18 -9.09
C ILE A 408 -20.27 15.07 -10.08
N SER A 409 -21.33 15.73 -9.62
CA SER A 409 -22.24 16.55 -10.41
C SER A 409 -22.82 15.82 -11.64
N GLY A 410 -22.99 14.50 -11.57
CA GLY A 410 -23.52 13.68 -12.66
C GLY A 410 -22.57 13.50 -13.86
N SER A 411 -21.30 13.86 -13.71
CA SER A 411 -20.30 13.83 -14.78
C SER A 411 -19.71 12.45 -15.07
N GLY A 412 -19.95 11.47 -14.19
CA GLY A 412 -19.20 10.21 -14.17
C GLY A 412 -17.76 10.32 -13.66
N GLN A 413 -17.26 11.52 -13.34
CA GLN A 413 -15.92 11.71 -12.78
C GLN A 413 -15.83 11.19 -11.34
N GLN A 414 -14.63 10.75 -10.96
CA GLN A 414 -14.36 10.24 -9.62
C GLN A 414 -12.96 10.62 -9.11
N THR A 415 -12.79 10.53 -7.80
CA THR A 415 -11.49 10.65 -7.11
C THR A 415 -11.52 9.89 -5.79
N GLU A 416 -10.34 9.57 -5.26
CA GLU A 416 -10.17 8.73 -4.08
C GLU A 416 -9.17 9.31 -3.07
N PHE A 417 -9.35 8.93 -1.80
CA PHE A 417 -8.45 9.24 -0.69
C PHE A 417 -8.14 7.97 0.07
N ALA A 418 -6.86 7.68 0.28
CA ALA A 418 -6.41 6.58 1.13
C ALA A 418 -6.16 7.08 2.56
N PHE A 419 -6.49 6.27 3.56
CA PHE A 419 -6.17 6.48 4.98
C PHE A 419 -6.13 5.13 5.71
N VAL A 420 -5.64 5.11 6.94
CA VAL A 420 -5.53 3.88 7.75
C VAL A 420 -6.51 3.92 8.91
N VAL A 421 -7.17 2.78 9.16
CA VAL A 421 -8.08 2.56 10.29
C VAL A 421 -7.43 1.59 11.26
N GLY A 422 -7.40 1.90 12.55
CA GLY A 422 -6.80 1.03 13.56
C GLY A 422 -5.47 1.56 14.05
N GLY A 423 -5.53 2.36 15.11
CA GLY A 423 -4.51 2.37 16.15
C GLY A 423 -5.13 1.75 17.39
N GLN A 424 -4.38 0.89 18.09
CA GLN A 424 -4.85 0.45 19.41
C GLN A 424 -5.16 1.67 20.28
N THR A 425 -6.18 1.51 21.11
CA THR A 425 -6.49 2.37 22.26
C THR A 425 -5.23 3.00 22.81
N GLU A 426 -5.15 4.34 22.81
CA GLU A 426 -4.19 5.05 23.65
C GLU A 426 -4.43 4.63 25.12
N THR A 427 -3.77 3.59 25.58
CA THR A 427 -3.18 3.72 26.92
C THR A 427 -2.17 4.84 26.78
N LYS A 428 -2.46 6.00 27.37
CA LYS A 428 -1.52 7.09 27.68
C LYS A 428 -0.09 6.56 27.92
N THR A 429 0.65 6.35 26.85
CA THR A 429 2.04 5.91 26.83
C THR A 429 2.65 6.51 25.59
N SER A 430 2.68 7.84 25.53
CA SER A 430 3.79 8.50 24.88
C SER A 430 5.05 7.95 25.56
N SER A 431 5.76 7.00 24.91
CA SER A 431 7.07 6.60 25.37
C SER A 431 7.95 7.83 25.20
N VAL A 432 8.28 8.46 26.32
CA VAL A 432 9.08 9.68 26.32
C VAL A 432 10.51 9.26 25.98
N PRO A 433 11.17 9.89 25.00
CA PRO A 433 12.49 9.50 24.57
C PRO A 433 13.49 9.43 25.74
N GLU A 434 14.39 8.44 25.72
CA GLU A 434 15.33 8.18 26.82
C GLU A 434 16.26 9.36 27.14
N TRP A 435 16.55 10.23 26.18
CA TRP A 435 17.33 11.44 26.43
C TRP A 435 16.61 12.44 27.35
N VAL A 436 15.27 12.44 27.36
CA VAL A 436 14.49 13.28 28.26
C VAL A 436 14.60 12.76 29.69
N LYS A 437 14.65 11.43 29.86
CA LYS A 437 14.92 10.80 31.16
C LYS A 437 16.29 11.18 31.70
N ASN A 438 17.30 11.23 30.82
CA ASN A 438 18.64 11.70 31.20
C ASN A 438 18.62 13.17 31.67
N ASN A 439 17.85 14.04 31.01
CA ASN A 439 17.70 15.44 31.43
C ASN A 439 16.98 15.57 32.78
N ALA A 440 15.98 14.72 33.04
CA ALA A 440 15.31 14.66 34.34
C ALA A 440 16.24 14.14 35.45
N GLY A 441 17.10 13.17 35.16
CA GLY A 441 18.14 12.70 36.08
C GLY A 441 19.16 13.79 36.42
N TRP A 442 19.65 14.52 35.41
CA TRP A 442 20.56 15.66 35.62
C TRP A 442 19.91 16.79 36.41
N TRP A 443 18.60 17.00 36.28
CA TRP A 443 17.87 17.97 37.07
C TRP A 443 17.69 17.52 38.53
N ALA A 444 17.37 16.25 38.75
CA ALA A 444 17.27 15.67 40.08
C ALA A 444 18.59 15.70 40.85
N ASP A 445 19.71 15.43 40.17
CA ASP A 445 21.07 15.51 40.72
C ASP A 445 21.57 16.95 40.94
N GLY A 446 20.79 17.96 40.57
CA GLY A 446 21.17 19.37 40.65
C GLY A 446 22.25 19.80 39.66
N GLN A 447 22.51 18.99 38.62
CA GLN A 447 23.48 19.29 37.56
C GLN A 447 22.95 20.34 36.59
N ILE A 448 21.62 20.43 36.41
CA ILE A 448 20.97 21.53 35.68
C ILE A 448 20.00 22.31 36.59
N PRO A 449 19.90 23.64 36.42
CA PRO A 449 19.00 24.47 37.22
C PRO A 449 17.53 24.28 36.79
N ASP A 450 16.61 24.58 37.70
CA ASP A 450 15.15 24.48 37.48
C ASP A 450 14.67 25.18 36.20
N SER A 451 15.26 26.32 35.84
CA SER A 451 14.92 27.04 34.61
C SER A 451 15.27 26.24 33.35
N ALA A 452 16.43 25.57 33.31
CA ALA A 452 16.84 24.78 32.16
C ALA A 452 15.98 23.52 31.99
N PHE A 453 15.52 22.95 33.11
CA PHE A 453 14.57 21.85 33.08
C PHE A 453 13.19 22.29 32.57
N ILE A 454 12.68 23.45 33.03
CA ILE A 454 11.42 24.03 32.54
C ILE A 454 11.48 24.31 31.03
N ASP A 455 12.56 24.94 30.54
CA ASP A 455 12.77 25.21 29.11
C ASP A 455 12.76 23.91 28.28
N GLY A 456 13.33 22.84 28.84
CA GLY A 456 13.31 21.50 28.23
C GLY A 456 11.90 20.92 28.15
N ILE A 457 11.09 21.03 29.21
CA ILE A 457 9.69 20.59 29.23
C ILE A 457 8.85 21.40 28.23
N GLU A 458 9.05 22.71 28.17
CA GLU A 458 8.36 23.59 27.21
C GLU A 458 8.70 23.22 25.77
N TYR A 459 9.97 22.94 25.48
CA TYR A 459 10.41 22.44 24.18
C TYR A 459 9.70 21.12 23.81
N LEU A 460 9.65 20.16 24.73
CA LEU A 460 9.02 18.85 24.52
C LEU A 460 7.52 18.94 24.26
N ILE A 461 6.84 19.89 24.91
CA ILE A 461 5.42 20.13 24.70
C ILE A 461 5.20 20.81 23.34
N LYS A 462 6.02 21.79 22.99
CA LYS A 462 5.96 22.49 21.71
C LYS A 462 6.24 21.58 20.51
N ASP A 463 7.15 20.62 20.68
CA ASP A 463 7.54 19.66 19.64
C ASP A 463 6.59 18.44 19.59
N GLY A 464 5.55 18.41 20.44
CA GLY A 464 4.54 17.34 20.47
C GLY A 464 5.03 16.02 21.07
N ILE A 465 6.22 16.02 21.70
CA ILE A 465 6.81 14.84 22.35
C ILE A 465 6.07 14.53 23.66
N ILE A 466 5.62 15.57 24.39
CA ILE A 466 4.73 15.44 25.54
C ILE A 466 3.41 16.16 25.21
N VAL A 467 2.30 15.43 25.27
CA VAL A 467 0.96 16.01 25.10
C VAL A 467 0.38 16.31 26.48
N VAL A 468 0.09 17.58 26.75
CA VAL A 468 -0.55 18.02 28.00
C VAL A 468 -1.97 18.49 27.67
N SER A 469 -2.96 18.10 28.48
CA SER A 469 -4.34 18.54 28.29
C SER A 469 -4.41 20.05 28.53
N ASN A 470 -4.88 20.84 27.56
CA ASN A 470 -5.05 22.29 27.67
C ASN A 470 -6.08 22.66 28.76
N ALA A 471 -5.67 22.63 30.03
CA ALA A 471 -6.43 23.12 31.17
C ALA A 471 -5.91 24.49 31.60
N LYS A 472 -6.84 25.41 31.91
CA LYS A 472 -6.54 26.79 32.30
C LYS A 472 -5.57 26.84 33.50
N GLN A 473 -4.42 27.48 33.32
CA GLN A 473 -3.49 27.79 34.41
C GLN A 473 -4.20 28.63 35.48
N SER A 474 -4.12 28.22 36.74
CA SER A 474 -4.57 29.05 37.87
C SER A 474 -3.52 30.13 38.15
N GLU A 475 -3.94 31.38 38.39
CA GLU A 475 -3.03 32.45 38.83
C GLU A 475 -2.59 32.21 40.29
N SER A 476 -1.57 31.38 40.51
CA SER A 476 -0.89 31.22 41.80
C SER A 476 0.52 31.82 41.73
N GLN A 477 1.02 32.33 42.87
CA GLN A 477 2.35 32.93 42.97
C GLN A 477 3.42 31.84 42.85
N ALA A 478 4.42 32.08 41.99
CA ALA A 478 5.57 31.20 41.79
C ALA A 478 6.29 30.90 43.11
N GLN A 479 5.94 29.77 43.72
CA GLN A 479 6.76 29.08 44.69
C GLN A 479 7.65 28.14 43.90
N GLY A 480 8.97 28.23 44.10
CA GLY A 480 9.94 27.40 43.40
C GLY A 480 9.59 25.91 43.47
N ILE A 481 10.10 25.14 42.50
CA ILE A 481 9.70 23.74 42.29
C ILE A 481 9.89 22.92 43.58
N PRO A 482 8.82 22.35 44.16
CA PRO A 482 8.94 21.50 45.35
C PRO A 482 9.91 20.32 45.19
N GLU A 483 10.68 20.03 46.23
CA GLU A 483 11.73 18.98 46.23
C GLU A 483 11.20 17.58 45.90
N TRP A 484 9.94 17.27 46.25
CA TRP A 484 9.35 15.97 45.94
C TRP A 484 9.21 15.71 44.43
N ILE A 485 9.24 16.76 43.60
CA ILE A 485 9.19 16.63 42.14
C ILE A 485 10.54 16.20 41.59
N LYS A 486 11.65 16.65 42.21
CA LYS A 486 13.00 16.17 41.88
C LYS A 486 13.15 14.68 42.17
N ASN A 487 12.56 14.20 43.26
CA ASN A 487 12.50 12.76 43.56
C ASN A 487 11.72 11.98 42.49
N ASN A 488 10.63 12.54 41.95
CA ASN A 488 9.89 11.90 40.87
C ASN A 488 10.68 11.89 39.56
N ALA A 489 11.46 12.94 39.27
CA ALA A 489 12.38 13.00 38.13
C ALA A 489 13.52 11.98 38.26
N GLU A 490 14.08 11.79 39.45
CA GLU A 490 15.07 10.74 39.76
C GLU A 490 14.47 9.35 39.53
N TRP A 491 13.29 9.08 40.09
CA TRP A 491 12.62 7.77 39.93
C TRP A 491 12.23 7.48 38.49
N TRP A 492 11.93 8.52 37.71
CA TRP A 492 11.64 8.38 36.29
C TRP A 492 12.90 8.11 35.47
N ALA A 493 14.00 8.83 35.75
CA ALA A 493 15.30 8.61 35.12
C ALA A 493 15.85 7.20 35.39
N ASP A 494 15.62 6.68 36.60
CA ASP A 494 16.00 5.31 37.00
C ASP A 494 15.03 4.22 36.49
N GLY A 495 13.98 4.58 35.73
CA GLY A 495 12.97 3.64 35.24
C GLY A 495 12.08 3.02 36.33
N ARG A 496 12.05 3.60 37.54
CA ARG A 496 11.23 3.13 38.67
C ARG A 496 9.77 3.55 38.57
N ILE A 497 9.47 4.59 37.79
CA ILE A 497 8.10 4.98 37.44
C ILE A 497 7.96 5.08 35.91
N PRO A 498 6.79 4.72 35.35
CA PRO A 498 6.55 4.77 33.90
C PRO A 498 6.42 6.23 33.42
N ASP A 499 6.62 6.45 32.11
CA ASP A 499 6.52 7.76 31.46
C ASP A 499 5.19 8.47 31.74
N SER A 500 4.10 7.71 31.76
CA SER A 500 2.77 8.21 32.09
C SER A 500 2.69 8.82 33.49
N ALA A 501 3.34 8.22 34.49
CA ALA A 501 3.36 8.73 35.86
C ALA A 501 4.16 10.03 35.98
N PHE A 502 5.24 10.16 35.20
CA PHE A 502 6.02 11.40 35.16
C PHE A 502 5.28 12.52 34.43
N ILE A 503 4.66 12.21 33.28
CA ILE A 503 3.86 13.17 32.50
C ILE A 503 2.64 13.66 33.30
N ASP A 504 1.91 12.77 33.97
CA ASP A 504 0.80 13.16 34.85
C ASP A 504 1.28 14.10 35.99
N GLY A 505 2.52 13.89 36.46
CA GLY A 505 3.20 14.78 37.40
C GLY A 505 3.47 16.17 36.80
N ILE A 506 4.05 16.23 35.61
CA ILE A 506 4.29 17.51 34.89
C ILE A 506 2.98 18.24 34.59
N GLU A 507 1.95 17.52 34.15
CA GLU A 507 0.62 18.07 33.90
C GLU A 507 0.00 18.68 35.16
N TYR A 508 0.16 18.02 36.31
CA TYR A 508 -0.26 18.55 37.60
C TYR A 508 0.45 19.88 37.95
N LEU A 509 1.76 19.98 37.72
CA LEU A 509 2.54 21.17 38.03
C LEU A 509 2.21 22.37 37.15
N ILE A 510 1.91 22.12 35.88
CA ILE A 510 1.44 23.15 34.94
C ILE A 510 0.04 23.62 35.36
N LYS A 511 -0.85 22.69 35.72
CA LYS A 511 -2.23 22.98 36.12
C LYS A 511 -2.32 23.81 37.40
N ASP A 512 -1.47 23.51 38.38
CA ASP A 512 -1.44 24.20 39.68
C ASP A 512 -0.66 25.53 39.65
N GLY A 513 -0.07 25.88 38.49
CA GLY A 513 0.68 27.12 38.29
C GLY A 513 2.09 27.10 38.89
N ILE A 514 2.60 25.91 39.26
CA ILE A 514 3.94 25.72 39.82
C ILE A 514 5.00 25.83 38.71
N ILE A 515 4.71 25.28 37.53
CA ILE A 515 5.51 25.48 36.31
C ILE A 515 4.71 26.38 35.37
N LYS A 516 5.32 27.47 34.94
CA LYS A 516 4.75 28.37 33.95
C LYS A 516 5.40 28.12 32.60
N ILE A 517 4.59 27.66 31.65
CA ILE A 517 4.94 27.53 30.23
C ILE A 517 4.45 28.81 29.53
N SER A 518 5.26 29.36 28.63
CA SER A 518 5.14 30.69 28.03
C SER A 518 4.46 30.69 26.66
#